data_AF-A0A1H5XW40-F1
#
_entry.id   AF-A0A1H5XW40-F1
#
_cell.length_a   1.000
_cell.length_b   1.000
_cell.length_c   1.000
_cell.angle_alpha   90.00
_cell.angle_beta   90.00
_cell.angle_gamma   90.00
#
_symmetry.space_group_name_H-M   'P 1'
#
loop_
_entity.id
_entity.type
_entity.pdbx_description
1 polymer ?
#
loop_
_entity_poly.entity_id
_entity_poly.type
_entity_poly.pdbx_seq_one_letter_code
_entity_poly.pdbx_strand_id
1 'polypeptide(L)'
;MLLGISILFAVSLLFYFFPPKKINDLYGYRTIASKKSEANWKLANSYSAKIWLCFSVPSFFLALLANYKGWLNLEMLFAGINLLGLVVAIVMTEIKLRKN
;
A
#
# COMPACT_ATOMS: atom_id res chain seq x y z
N MET A 1 -2.26 15.37 13.25
CA MET A 1 -2.02 15.37 11.79
C MET A 1 -2.66 14.12 11.17
N LEU A 2 -3.99 14.00 11.23
CA LEU A 2 -4.73 12.87 10.63
C LEU A 2 -4.71 12.88 9.09
N LEU A 3 -4.43 14.04 8.49
CA LEU A 3 -4.46 14.22 7.04
C LEU A 3 -3.52 13.26 6.32
N GLY A 4 -2.28 13.11 6.79
CA GLY A 4 -1.28 12.25 6.15
C GLY A 4 -1.71 10.79 6.11
N ILE A 5 -2.15 10.25 7.25
CA ILE A 5 -2.58 8.85 7.33
C ILE A 5 -3.89 8.60 6.56
N SER A 6 -4.78 9.60 6.51
CA SER A 6 -6.00 9.55 5.71
C SER A 6 -5.69 9.49 4.21
N ILE A 7 -4.70 10.26 3.76
CA ILE A 7 -4.23 10.22 2.37
C ILE A 7 -3.64 8.85 2.04
N LEU A 8 -2.75 8.33 2.90
CA LEU A 8 -2.16 6.98 2.69
C LEU A 8 -3.24 5.90 2.61
N PHE A 9 -4.23 5.96 3.49
CA PHE A 9 -5.37 5.04 3.47
C PHE A 9 -6.20 5.18 2.19
N ALA A 10 -6.57 6.39 1.79
CA ALA A 10 -7.33 6.64 0.56
C ALA A 10 -6.59 6.15 -0.70
N VAL A 11 -5.27 6.38 -0.78
CA VAL A 11 -4.46 5.89 -1.91
C VAL A 11 -4.37 4.37 -1.89
N SER A 12 -4.24 3.73 -0.71
CA SER A 12 -4.25 2.26 -0.63
C SER A 12 -5.57 1.65 -1.13
N LEU A 13 -6.71 2.29 -0.84
CA LEU A 13 -8.03 1.88 -1.37
C LEU A 13 -8.10 2.08 -2.88
N LEU A 14 -7.61 3.22 -3.40
CA LEU A 14 -7.58 3.50 -4.83
C LEU A 14 -6.79 2.42 -5.59
N PHE A 15 -5.62 2.04 -5.09
CA PHE A 15 -4.80 1.00 -5.72
C PHE A 15 -5.42 -0.39 -5.63
N TYR A 16 -6.17 -0.67 -4.56
CA TYR A 16 -6.87 -1.94 -4.37
C TYR A 16 -8.11 -2.08 -5.29
N PHE A 17 -8.94 -1.05 -5.39
CA PHE A 17 -10.17 -1.07 -6.18
C PHE A 17 -9.93 -0.76 -7.66
N PHE A 18 -8.95 0.07 -7.98
CA PHE A 18 -8.65 0.51 -9.34
C PHE A 18 -7.20 0.20 -9.75
N PRO A 19 -6.73 -1.05 -9.61
CA PRO A 19 -5.41 -1.41 -10.08
C PRO A 19 -5.32 -1.23 -11.60
N PRO A 20 -4.16 -0.79 -12.14
CA PRO A 20 -4.01 -0.60 -13.57
C PRO A 20 -4.12 -1.94 -14.31
N LYS A 21 -5.02 -1.99 -15.30
CA LYS A 21 -5.32 -3.22 -16.05
C LYS A 21 -4.30 -3.54 -17.15
N LYS A 22 -3.62 -2.51 -17.66
CA LYS A 22 -2.61 -2.59 -18.72
C LYS A 22 -1.32 -1.93 -18.26
N ILE A 23 -0.20 -2.43 -18.79
CA ILE A 23 1.12 -1.83 -18.58
C ILE A 23 1.07 -0.38 -19.07
N ASN A 24 1.45 0.53 -18.19
CA ASN A 24 1.50 1.96 -18.47
C ASN A 24 2.63 2.62 -17.66
N ASP A 25 2.96 3.85 -18.05
CA ASP A 25 4.01 4.63 -17.40
C ASP A 25 3.50 5.68 -16.43
N LEU A 26 2.17 5.81 -16.25
CA LEU A 26 1.58 6.82 -15.38
C LEU A 26 1.49 6.36 -13.92
N TYR A 27 0.93 5.18 -13.66
CA TYR A 27 0.68 4.72 -12.30
C TYR A 27 0.72 3.19 -12.13
N GLY A 28 0.89 2.75 -10.88
CA GLY A 28 0.99 1.35 -10.50
C GLY A 28 2.38 0.90 -10.06
N TYR A 29 2.50 -0.40 -9.80
CA TYR A 29 3.71 -1.09 -9.43
C TYR A 29 4.58 -1.35 -10.67
N ARG A 30 5.54 -0.46 -10.94
CA ARG A 30 6.23 -0.33 -12.25
C ARG A 30 7.66 -0.88 -12.28
N THR A 31 7.98 -1.91 -11.49
CA THR A 31 9.33 -2.51 -11.53
C THR A 31 9.57 -3.28 -12.84
N ILE A 32 10.84 -3.45 -13.21
CA ILE A 32 11.24 -4.18 -14.43
C ILE A 32 10.60 -5.57 -14.46
N ALA A 33 10.57 -6.26 -13.32
CA ALA A 33 9.96 -7.59 -13.19
C ALA A 33 8.44 -7.59 -13.45
N SER A 34 7.75 -6.55 -12.99
CA SER A 34 6.30 -6.38 -13.18
C SER A 34 5.95 -6.17 -14.67
N LYS A 35 6.75 -5.37 -15.39
CA LYS A 35 6.49 -5.02 -16.79
C LYS A 35 6.84 -6.12 -17.80
N LYS A 36 7.40 -7.26 -17.39
CA LYS A 36 7.78 -8.37 -18.30
C LYS A 36 6.61 -8.99 -19.06
N SER A 37 5.43 -9.00 -18.46
CA SER A 37 4.21 -9.56 -19.08
C SER A 37 2.97 -8.94 -18.48
N GLU A 38 1.84 -8.99 -19.20
CA GLU A 38 0.55 -8.53 -18.64
C GLU A 38 0.13 -9.33 -17.40
N ALA A 39 0.50 -10.62 -17.33
CA ALA A 39 0.25 -11.47 -16.17
C ALA A 39 1.02 -10.98 -14.94
N ASN A 40 2.32 -10.69 -15.09
CA ASN A 40 3.16 -10.15 -14.02
C ASN A 40 2.69 -8.77 -13.59
N TRP A 41 2.27 -7.93 -14.55
CA TRP A 41 1.73 -6.62 -14.26
C TRP A 41 0.48 -6.69 -13.37
N LYS A 42 -0.49 -7.55 -13.75
CA LYS A 42 -1.72 -7.77 -12.97
C LYS A 42 -1.42 -8.38 -11.60
N LEU A 43 -0.52 -9.35 -11.54
CA LEU A 43 -0.10 -9.99 -10.30
C LEU A 43 0.53 -8.96 -9.35
N ALA A 44 1.50 -8.19 -9.82
CA ALA A 44 2.23 -7.23 -9.00
C ALA A 44 1.32 -6.16 -8.42
N ASN A 45 0.51 -5.52 -9.27
CA ASN A 45 -0.38 -4.44 -8.85
C ASN A 45 -1.46 -4.92 -7.87
N SER A 46 -2.06 -6.09 -8.11
CA SER A 46 -3.07 -6.64 -7.20
C SER A 46 -2.47 -7.13 -5.88
N TYR A 47 -1.28 -7.74 -5.92
CA TYR A 47 -0.61 -8.25 -4.73
C TYR A 47 -0.05 -7.13 -3.84
N SER A 48 0.63 -6.14 -4.43
CA SER A 48 1.16 -4.99 -3.70
C SER A 48 0.04 -4.17 -3.05
N ALA A 49 -1.06 -3.94 -3.76
CA ALA A 49 -2.22 -3.21 -3.24
C ALA A 49 -2.89 -3.95 -2.07
N LYS A 50 -3.04 -5.28 -2.16
CA LYS A 50 -3.55 -6.11 -1.07
C LYS A 50 -2.70 -5.98 0.19
N ILE A 51 -1.38 -6.13 0.07
CA ILE A 51 -0.48 -6.03 1.22
C ILE A 51 -0.57 -4.64 1.83
N TRP A 52 -0.43 -3.58 1.04
CA TRP A 52 -0.45 -2.23 1.59
C TRP A 52 -1.79 -1.87 2.24
N LEU A 53 -2.91 -2.35 1.70
CA LEU A 53 -4.23 -2.17 2.31
C LEU A 53 -4.32 -2.85 3.69
N CYS A 54 -3.76 -4.06 3.85
CA CYS A 54 -3.72 -4.77 5.13
C CYS A 54 -2.95 -4.00 6.22
N PHE A 55 -1.98 -3.17 5.86
CA PHE A 55 -1.31 -2.27 6.81
C PHE A 55 -2.08 -0.95 6.96
N SER A 56 -2.68 -0.44 5.90
CA SER A 56 -3.32 0.88 5.91
C SER A 56 -4.62 0.94 6.70
N VAL A 57 -5.45 -0.10 6.59
CA VAL A 57 -6.72 -0.21 7.32
C VAL A 57 -6.50 -0.12 8.85
N PRO A 58 -5.71 -1.00 9.49
CA PRO A 58 -5.53 -0.94 10.94
C PRO A 58 -4.81 0.33 11.37
N SER A 59 -3.79 0.78 10.64
CA SER A 59 -3.10 2.04 10.95
C SER A 59 -4.04 3.24 10.98
N PHE A 60 -4.97 3.35 10.02
CA PHE A 60 -5.95 4.43 9.98
C PHE A 60 -6.92 4.39 11.16
N PHE A 61 -7.54 3.24 11.44
CA PHE A 61 -8.50 3.11 12.54
C PHE A 61 -7.86 3.28 13.92
N LEU A 62 -6.62 2.79 14.10
CA LEU A 62 -5.87 2.98 15.35
C LEU A 62 -5.48 4.44 15.57
N ALA A 63 -5.08 5.16 14.51
CA ALA A 63 -4.81 6.59 14.60
C ALA A 63 -6.07 7.40 14.91
N LEU A 64 -7.22 7.02 14.33
CA LEU A 64 -8.50 7.65 14.60
C LEU A 64 -8.94 7.43 16.06
N LEU A 65 -8.76 6.21 16.58
CA LEU A 65 -9.01 5.89 17.99
C LEU A 65 -8.06 6.65 18.93
N ALA A 66 -6.77 6.69 18.61
CA ALA A 66 -5.77 7.40 19.41
C ALA A 66 -6.06 8.90 19.48
N ASN A 67 -6.46 9.51 18.35
CA ASN A 67 -6.87 10.91 18.29
C ASN A 67 -8.13 11.15 19.15
N TYR A 68 -9.14 10.29 19.03
CA TYR A 68 -10.36 10.37 19.84
C TYR A 68 -10.10 10.24 21.35
N LYS A 69 -9.14 9.39 21.75
CA LYS A 69 -8.75 9.20 23.16
C LYS A 69 -7.76 10.26 23.68
N GLY A 70 -7.29 11.16 22.82
CA GLY A 70 -6.30 12.17 23.19
C GLY A 70 -4.90 11.60 23.45
N TRP A 71 -4.57 10.42 22.90
CA TRP A 71 -3.25 9.83 23.04
C TRP A 71 -2.23 10.58 22.18
N LEU A 72 -1.40 11.38 22.84
CA LEU A 72 -0.36 12.17 22.19
C LEU A 72 0.66 11.26 21.48
N ASN A 73 1.12 11.71 20.31
CA ASN A 73 2.23 11.14 19.53
C ASN A 73 2.06 9.73 18.90
N LEU A 74 0.93 9.04 19.09
CA LEU A 74 0.71 7.72 18.46
C LEU A 74 0.40 7.80 16.96
N GLU A 75 -0.10 8.94 16.47
CA GLU A 75 -0.38 9.13 15.04
C GLU A 75 0.87 8.92 14.16
N MET A 76 2.03 9.40 14.63
CA MET A 76 3.30 9.25 13.92
C MET A 76 3.77 7.80 13.87
N LEU A 77 3.55 7.04 14.95
CA LEU A 77 3.84 5.61 15.00
C LEU A 77 3.00 4.84 13.97
N PHE A 78 1.69 5.08 13.91
CA PHE A 78 0.82 4.38 12.96
C PHE A 78 1.08 4.77 11.51
N ALA A 79 1.46 6.02 11.26
CA ALA A 79 1.95 6.46 9.95
C ALA A 79 3.26 5.74 9.58
N GLY A 80 4.20 5.59 10.52
CA GLY A 80 5.43 4.82 10.32
C GLY A 80 5.16 3.35 9.99
N ILE A 81 4.23 2.70 10.69
CA ILE A 81 3.79 1.33 10.40
C ILE A 81 3.19 1.22 8.99
N ASN A 82 2.41 2.22 8.56
CA ASN A 82 1.85 2.25 7.20
C ASN A 82 2.96 2.32 6.13
N LEU A 83 3.97 3.17 6.34
CA LEU A 83 5.12 3.29 5.46
C LEU A 83 5.97 2.00 5.43
N LEU A 84 6.14 1.33 6.57
CA LEU A 84 6.76 0.00 6.59
C LEU A 84 5.93 -1.00 5.77
N GLY A 85 4.61 -0.91 5.81
CA GLY A 85 3.70 -1.70 4.97
C GLY A 85 3.96 -1.53 3.47
N LEU A 86 4.35 -0.33 3.00
CA LEU A 86 4.78 -0.12 1.61
C LEU A 86 6.08 -0.86 1.29
N VAL A 87 7.07 -0.81 2.19
CA VAL A 87 8.34 -1.53 2.01
C VAL A 87 8.08 -3.04 1.95
N VAL A 88 7.25 -3.55 2.86
CA VAL A 88 6.83 -4.97 2.86
C VAL A 88 6.11 -5.31 1.56
N ALA A 89 5.19 -4.46 1.10
CA ALA A 89 4.49 -4.66 -0.18
C ALA A 89 5.47 -4.76 -1.35
N ILE A 90 6.50 -3.92 -1.41
CA ILE A 90 7.54 -3.96 -2.44
C ILE A 90 8.32 -5.27 -2.37
N VAL A 91 8.91 -5.57 -1.21
CA VAL A 91 9.78 -6.76 -1.04
C VAL A 91 9.02 -8.04 -1.35
N MET A 92 7.81 -8.20 -0.79
CA MET A 92 7.00 -9.39 -1.00
C MET A 92 6.54 -9.51 -2.46
N THR A 93 6.21 -8.40 -3.12
CA THR A 93 5.83 -8.40 -4.54
C THR A 93 6.99 -8.82 -5.43
N GLU A 94 8.21 -8.32 -5.19
CA GLU A 94 9.40 -8.75 -5.94
C GLU A 94 9.71 -10.24 -5.72
N ILE A 95 9.62 -10.72 -4.48
CA ILE A 95 9.80 -12.15 -4.18
C ILE A 95 8.77 -12.99 -4.94
N LYS A 96 7.51 -12.55 -4.96
CA LYS A 96 6.43 -13.27 -5.65
C LYS A 96 6.63 -13.27 -7.17
N LEU A 97 7.09 -12.17 -7.75
CA LEU A 97 7.38 -12.05 -9.18
C LEU A 97 8.57 -12.91 -9.62
N ARG A 98 9.57 -13.12 -8.77
CA ARG A 98 10.73 -13.98 -9.09
C ARG A 98 10.44 -15.47 -9.02
N LYS A 99 9.37 -15.86 -8.33
CA LYS A 99 8.91 -17.27 -8.21
C LYS A 99 7.94 -17.67 -9.33
N ASN A 100 7.57 -16.73 -10.19
CA ASN A 100 6.56 -16.88 -11.24
C ASN A 100 7.24 -16.80 -12.61
#